data_AF-A0A401PV02-F1
#
_entry.id   AF-A0A401PV02-F1
#
_cell.length_a   1.000
_cell.length_b   1.000
_cell.length_c   1.000
_cell.angle_alpha   90.00
_cell.angle_beta   90.00
_cell.angle_gamma   90.00
#
_symmetry.space_group_name_H-M   'P 1'
#
loop_
_entity.id
_entity.type
_entity.pdbx_description
1 polymer ?
#
loop_
_entity_poly.entity_id
_entity_poly.type
_entity_poly.pdbx_seq_one_letter_code
_entity_poly.pdbx_strand_id
1 'polypeptide(L)'
;DLLETDANLITAKAKAECKKQNADFFRKKMNEWSQLSQTLENDLKQVGFDESLDHQSLVELSERLENVKKEVESLNVKLKSYLDLTPNFYSAKVKIEETKLELNKVDRLLSEKMDDLRCGSPEVNLLD
;
A
#
# COMPACT_ATOMS: atom_id res chain seq x y z
N ASP A 1 36.74 62.06 30.12
CA ASP A 1 37.78 61.87 29.10
C ASP A 1 37.20 62.03 27.71
N LEU A 2 37.65 63.03 26.95
CA LEU A 2 37.16 63.31 25.60
C LEU A 2 37.67 62.28 24.56
N LEU A 3 38.87 61.74 24.82
CA LEU A 3 39.52 60.74 23.97
C LEU A 3 38.80 59.39 24.00
N GLU A 4 38.26 59.00 25.16
CA GLU A 4 37.50 57.75 25.32
C GLU A 4 36.16 57.82 24.58
N THR A 5 35.49 58.98 24.61
CA THR A 5 34.24 59.19 23.87
C THR A 5 34.45 59.13 22.36
N ASP A 6 35.55 59.68 21.86
CA ASP A 6 35.89 59.64 20.42
C ASP A 6 36.23 58.22 19.96
N ALA A 7 36.99 57.46 20.74
CA ALA A 7 37.31 56.05 20.44
C ALA A 7 36.05 55.16 20.41
N ASN A 8 35.11 55.39 21.33
CA ASN A 8 33.83 54.70 21.37
C ASN A 8 32.96 55.05 20.16
N LEU A 9 32.94 56.32 19.72
CA LEU A 9 32.21 56.76 18.53
C LEU A 9 32.77 56.09 17.26
N ILE A 10 34.09 56.03 17.11
CA ILE A 10 34.76 55.39 15.97
C ILE A 10 34.41 53.89 15.93
N THR A 11 34.48 53.22 17.07
CA THR A 11 34.15 51.79 17.18
C THR A 11 32.68 51.52 16.86
N ALA A 12 31.77 52.38 17.33
CA ALA A 12 30.34 52.27 17.03
C ALA A 12 30.05 52.46 15.54
N LYS A 13 30.68 53.44 14.89
CA LYS A 13 30.57 53.66 13.44
C LYS A 13 31.11 52.47 12.64
N ALA A 14 32.27 51.94 13.00
CA ALA A 14 32.83 50.75 12.35
C ALA A 14 31.92 49.52 12.49
N LYS A 15 31.32 49.32 13.68
CA LYS A 15 30.33 48.26 13.90
C LYS A 15 29.04 48.46 13.09
N ALA A 16 28.56 49.70 12.97
CA ALA A 16 27.37 50.01 12.19
C ALA A 16 27.60 49.76 10.69
N GLU A 17 28.76 50.16 10.17
CA GLU A 17 29.14 49.94 8.77
C GLU A 17 29.32 48.44 8.47
N CYS A 18 29.96 47.69 9.36
CA CYS A 18 30.07 46.23 9.25
C CYS A 18 28.67 45.55 9.21
N LYS A 19 27.75 45.97 10.08
CA LYS A 19 26.37 45.46 10.06
C LYS A 19 25.64 45.79 8.75
N LYS A 20 25.84 47.00 8.23
CA LYS A 20 25.25 47.42 6.94
C LYS A 20 25.77 46.56 5.79
N GLN A 21 27.09 46.37 5.70
CA GLN A 21 27.71 45.52 4.68
C GLN A 21 27.22 44.06 4.76
N ASN A 22 27.08 43.52 5.97
CA ASN A 22 26.52 42.19 6.15
C ASN A 22 25.06 42.11 5.69
N ALA A 23 24.24 43.11 6.03
CA ALA A 23 22.85 43.17 5.58
C ALA A 23 22.73 43.25 4.05
N ASP A 24 23.57 44.06 3.40
CA ASP A 24 23.61 44.18 1.95
C ASP A 24 24.08 42.87 1.29
N PHE A 25 25.07 42.19 1.88
CA PHE A 25 25.51 40.86 1.43
C PHE A 25 24.38 39.83 1.51
N PHE A 26 23.69 39.73 2.65
CA PHE A 26 22.58 38.78 2.80
C PHE A 26 21.42 39.10 1.85
N ARG A 27 21.11 40.39 1.65
CA ARG A 27 20.09 40.80 0.67
C ARG A 27 20.47 40.39 -0.74
N LYS A 28 21.72 40.61 -1.14
CA LYS A 28 22.22 40.18 -2.45
C LYS A 28 22.10 38.66 -2.60
N LYS A 29 22.52 37.90 -1.59
CA LYS A 29 22.41 36.44 -1.60
C LYS A 29 20.98 35.97 -1.71
N MET A 30 20.06 36.54 -0.93
CA MET A 30 18.64 36.20 -1.00
C MET A 30 18.07 36.40 -2.42
N ASN A 31 18.43 37.51 -3.07
CA ASN A 31 18.00 37.77 -4.44
C ASN A 31 18.60 36.76 -5.44
N GLU A 32 19.89 36.42 -5.30
CA GLU A 32 20.54 35.39 -6.14
C GLU A 32 19.82 34.04 -6.01
N TRP A 33 19.53 33.58 -4.79
CA TRP A 33 18.82 32.32 -4.54
C TRP A 33 17.38 32.34 -5.07
N SER A 34 16.68 33.47 -4.91
CA SER A 34 15.31 33.63 -5.42
C SER A 34 15.27 33.57 -6.95
N GLN A 35 16.20 34.23 -7.62
CA GLN A 35 16.32 34.18 -9.09
C GLN A 35 16.68 32.78 -9.58
N LEU A 36 17.56 32.08 -8.86
CA LEU A 36 17.93 30.71 -9.18
C LEU A 36 16.72 29.76 -9.03
N SER A 37 15.96 29.87 -7.93
CA SER A 37 14.74 29.08 -7.73
C SER A 37 13.75 29.28 -8.88
N GLN A 38 13.49 30.55 -9.24
CA GLN A 38 12.57 30.87 -10.32
C GLN A 38 13.06 30.34 -11.67
N THR A 39 14.36 30.39 -11.93
CA THR A 39 14.95 29.86 -13.17
C THR A 39 14.78 28.34 -13.23
N LEU A 40 15.12 27.62 -12.15
CA LEU A 40 14.96 26.17 -12.07
C LEU A 40 13.50 25.74 -12.19
N GLU A 41 12.57 26.46 -11.57
CA GLU A 41 11.13 26.19 -11.71
C GLU A 41 10.65 26.39 -13.15
N ASN A 42 11.16 27.42 -13.84
CA ASN A 42 10.85 27.65 -15.25
C ASN A 42 11.45 26.56 -16.15
N ASP A 43 12.69 26.14 -15.89
CA ASP A 43 13.35 25.06 -16.61
C ASP A 43 12.57 23.75 -16.44
N LEU A 44 12.12 23.44 -15.21
CA LEU A 44 11.25 22.29 -14.94
C LEU A 44 9.95 22.36 -15.75
N LYS A 45 9.28 23.52 -15.76
CA LYS A 45 8.06 23.72 -16.57
C LYS A 45 8.33 23.59 -18.06
N GLN A 46 9.48 24.05 -18.55
CA GLN A 46 9.88 23.91 -19.95
C GLN A 46 10.10 22.45 -20.35
N VAL A 47 10.66 21.64 -19.45
CA VAL A 47 10.80 20.19 -19.62
C VAL A 47 9.45 19.47 -19.52
N GLY A 48 8.39 20.18 -19.14
CA GLY A 48 7.03 19.64 -19.01
C GLY A 48 6.79 18.94 -17.68
N PHE A 49 7.56 19.29 -16.64
CA PHE A 49 7.28 18.83 -15.28
C PHE A 49 5.91 19.34 -14.85
N ASP A 50 5.08 18.41 -14.36
CA ASP A 50 3.77 18.67 -13.79
C ASP A 50 3.78 18.30 -12.31
N GLU A 51 3.05 19.06 -11.49
CA GLU A 51 2.97 18.85 -10.04
C GLU A 51 2.31 17.49 -9.68
N SER A 52 1.57 16.90 -10.62
CA SER A 52 1.07 15.53 -10.50
C SER A 52 2.17 14.47 -10.44
N LEU A 53 3.37 14.80 -10.92
CA LEU A 53 4.55 13.93 -10.90
C LEU A 53 5.41 14.17 -9.65
N ASP A 54 4.99 15.06 -8.76
CA ASP A 54 5.64 15.22 -7.47
C ASP A 54 5.55 13.94 -6.64
N HIS A 55 6.54 13.73 -5.78
CA HIS A 55 6.63 12.54 -4.94
C HIS A 55 5.36 12.31 -4.13
N GLN A 56 4.81 13.37 -3.53
CA GLN A 56 3.60 13.28 -2.71
C GLN A 56 2.41 12.77 -3.55
N SER A 57 2.19 13.38 -4.72
CA SER A 57 1.14 12.99 -5.67
C SER A 57 1.27 11.53 -6.12
N LEU A 58 2.50 11.08 -6.41
CA LEU A 58 2.77 9.69 -6.82
C LEU A 58 2.51 8.68 -5.70
N VAL A 59 2.89 9.01 -4.46
CA VAL A 59 2.63 8.17 -3.29
C VAL A 59 1.14 8.03 -3.04
N GLU A 60 0.40 9.15 -3.02
CA GLU A 60 -1.05 9.15 -2.84
C GLU A 60 -1.76 8.32 -3.93
N LEU A 61 -1.32 8.43 -5.19
CA LEU A 61 -1.87 7.64 -6.29
C LEU A 61 -1.58 6.15 -6.10
N SER A 62 -0.37 5.78 -5.66
CA SER A 62 0.00 4.40 -5.40
C SER A 62 -0.82 3.79 -4.26
N GLU A 63 -1.01 4.53 -3.17
CA GLU A 63 -1.83 4.10 -2.04
C GLU A 63 -3.30 3.91 -2.46
N ARG A 64 -3.84 4.86 -3.24
CA ARG A 64 -5.20 4.74 -3.78
C ARG A 64 -5.35 3.52 -4.70
N LEU A 65 -4.36 3.27 -5.56
CA LEU A 65 -4.35 2.10 -6.44
C LEU A 65 -4.37 0.80 -5.63
N GLU A 66 -3.57 0.72 -4.58
CA GLU A 66 -3.50 -0.46 -3.71
C GLU A 66 -4.83 -0.70 -2.98
N ASN A 67 -5.48 0.37 -2.51
CA ASN A 67 -6.80 0.26 -1.89
C ASN A 67 -7.86 -0.25 -2.87
N VAL A 68 -7.89 0.28 -4.10
CA VAL A 68 -8.81 -0.18 -5.15
C VAL A 68 -8.57 -1.64 -5.50
N LYS A 69 -7.31 -2.08 -5.58
CA LYS A 69 -6.99 -3.49 -5.83
C LYS A 69 -7.56 -4.41 -4.75
N LYS A 70 -7.41 -4.04 -3.47
CA LYS A 70 -7.97 -4.79 -2.34
C LYS A 70 -9.50 -4.88 -2.40
N GLU A 71 -10.16 -3.78 -2.74
CA GLU A 71 -11.62 -3.77 -2.92
C GLU A 71 -12.07 -4.69 -4.06
N VAL A 72 -11.39 -4.62 -5.21
CA VAL A 72 -11.66 -5.48 -6.37
C VAL A 72 -11.44 -6.95 -6.04
N GLU A 73 -10.38 -7.28 -5.29
CA GLU A 73 -10.12 -8.65 -4.85
C GLU A 73 -11.24 -9.17 -3.93
N SER A 74 -11.65 -8.37 -2.94
CA SER A 74 -12.77 -8.71 -2.05
C SER A 74 -14.08 -8.92 -2.82
N LEU A 75 -14.40 -8.04 -3.75
CA LEU A 75 -15.59 -8.15 -4.59
C LEU A 75 -15.55 -9.39 -5.50
N ASN A 76 -14.39 -9.73 -6.05
CA ASN A 76 -14.22 -10.94 -6.86
C ASN A 76 -14.41 -12.21 -6.03
N VAL A 77 -13.91 -12.26 -4.80
CA VAL A 77 -14.16 -13.39 -3.89
C VAL A 77 -15.66 -13.55 -3.64
N LYS A 78 -16.36 -12.44 -3.37
CA LYS A 78 -17.82 -12.45 -3.17
C LYS A 78 -18.58 -12.89 -4.41
N LEU A 79 -18.16 -12.42 -5.59
CA LEU A 79 -18.78 -12.80 -6.87
C LEU A 79 -18.60 -14.28 -7.17
N LYS A 80 -17.38 -14.82 -6.96
CA LYS A 80 -17.12 -16.27 -7.11
C LYS A 80 -18.03 -17.09 -6.21
N SER A 81 -18.18 -16.68 -4.94
CA SER A 81 -19.11 -17.35 -4.02
C SER A 81 -20.56 -17.35 -4.52
N TYR A 82 -21.02 -16.30 -5.21
CA TYR A 82 -22.36 -16.31 -5.80
C TYR A 82 -22.48 -17.19 -7.05
N LEU A 83 -21.43 -17.30 -7.85
CA LEU A 83 -21.41 -18.16 -9.04
C LEU A 83 -21.38 -19.66 -8.70
N ASP A 84 -20.80 -20.02 -7.56
CA ASP A 84 -20.82 -21.40 -7.05
C ASP A 84 -22.20 -21.82 -6.53
N LEU A 85 -23.10 -20.86 -6.26
CA LEU A 85 -24.45 -21.14 -5.79
C LEU A 85 -25.39 -21.43 -6.96
N THR A 86 -26.21 -22.46 -6.82
CA THR A 86 -27.25 -22.75 -7.82
C THR A 86 -28.27 -21.58 -7.88
N PRO A 87 -28.69 -21.13 -9.08
CA PRO A 87 -29.48 -19.90 -9.24
C PRO A 87 -30.87 -19.88 -8.59
N ASN A 88 -31.39 -21.05 -8.18
CA ASN A 88 -32.76 -21.22 -7.69
C ASN A 88 -32.78 -22.13 -6.44
N PHE A 89 -33.49 -21.72 -5.39
CA PHE A 89 -33.71 -22.49 -4.16
C PHE A 89 -34.20 -23.93 -4.42
N TYR A 90 -35.15 -24.11 -5.34
CA TYR A 90 -35.67 -25.44 -5.66
C TYR A 90 -34.62 -26.31 -6.35
N SER A 91 -33.80 -25.71 -7.22
CA SER A 91 -32.67 -26.40 -7.87
C SER A 91 -31.60 -26.80 -6.85
N ALA A 92 -31.31 -25.94 -5.87
CA ALA A 92 -30.39 -26.24 -4.78
C ALA A 92 -30.86 -27.46 -3.97
N LYS A 93 -32.15 -27.46 -3.61
CA LYS A 93 -32.76 -28.55 -2.83
C LYS A 93 -32.68 -29.89 -3.57
N VAL A 94 -32.98 -29.90 -4.88
CA VAL A 94 -32.86 -31.11 -5.70
C VAL A 94 -31.40 -31.58 -5.75
N LYS A 95 -30.44 -30.67 -5.99
CA LYS A 95 -29.01 -31.02 -6.06
C LYS A 95 -28.47 -31.59 -4.75
N ILE A 96 -28.93 -31.07 -3.61
CA ILE A 96 -28.58 -31.59 -2.28
C ILE A 96 -29.08 -33.02 -2.11
N GLU A 97 -30.34 -33.29 -2.46
CA GLU A 97 -30.91 -34.65 -2.34
C GLU A 97 -30.24 -35.63 -3.30
N GLU A 98 -29.93 -35.22 -4.53
CA GLU A 98 -29.14 -36.03 -5.48
C GLU A 98 -27.77 -36.39 -4.88
N THR A 99 -27.04 -35.40 -4.37
CA THR A 99 -25.69 -35.58 -3.82
C THR A 99 -25.70 -36.47 -2.57
N LYS A 100 -26.71 -36.34 -1.69
CA LYS A 100 -26.89 -37.25 -0.54
C LYS A 100 -27.10 -38.69 -0.99
N LEU A 101 -27.86 -38.90 -2.05
CA LEU A 101 -28.16 -40.24 -2.56
C LEU A 101 -26.92 -40.87 -3.20
N GLU A 102 -26.14 -40.10 -3.96
CA GLU A 102 -24.85 -40.53 -4.49
C GLU A 102 -23.84 -40.86 -3.38
N LEU A 103 -23.74 -40.01 -2.34
CA LEU A 103 -22.88 -40.26 -1.18
C LEU A 103 -23.25 -41.56 -0.47
N ASN A 104 -24.55 -41.76 -0.19
CA ASN A 104 -25.04 -43.01 0.41
C ASN A 104 -24.71 -44.24 -0.43
N LYS A 105 -24.70 -44.11 -1.76
CA LYS A 105 -24.32 -45.20 -2.66
C LYS A 105 -22.83 -45.51 -2.55
N VAL A 106 -21.98 -44.48 -2.51
CA VAL A 106 -20.53 -44.63 -2.33
C VAL A 106 -20.20 -45.20 -0.95
N ASP A 107 -20.85 -44.73 0.12
CA ASP A 107 -20.66 -45.25 1.49
C ASP A 107 -21.03 -46.73 1.61
N ARG A 108 -22.11 -47.17 0.97
CA ARG A 108 -22.46 -48.60 0.92
C ARG A 108 -21.41 -49.42 0.19
N LEU A 109 -20.98 -48.96 -0.98
CA LEU A 109 -19.93 -49.62 -1.76
C LEU A 109 -18.63 -49.72 -0.96
N LEU A 110 -18.26 -48.65 -0.26
CA LEU A 110 -17.09 -48.65 0.61
C LEU A 110 -17.25 -49.62 1.77
N SER A 111 -18.42 -49.65 2.43
CA SER A 111 -18.71 -50.58 3.52
C SER A 111 -18.63 -52.03 3.06
N GLU A 112 -19.23 -52.36 1.93
CA GLU A 112 -19.14 -53.69 1.31
C GLU A 112 -17.68 -54.08 1.05
N LYS A 113 -16.89 -53.16 0.48
CA LYS A 113 -15.46 -53.40 0.22
C LYS A 113 -14.64 -53.54 1.51
N MET A 114 -14.98 -52.81 2.55
CA MET A 114 -14.34 -52.94 3.86
C MET A 114 -14.70 -54.27 4.54
N ASP A 115 -15.94 -54.73 4.42
CA ASP A 115 -16.37 -56.04 4.93
C ASP A 115 -15.72 -57.19 4.14
N ASP A 116 -15.59 -57.07 2.81
CA ASP A 116 -14.82 -58.00 1.98
C ASP A 116 -13.36 -58.14 2.49
N LEU A 117 -12.73 -57.01 2.84
CA LEU A 117 -11.37 -56.98 3.38
C LEU A 117 -11.28 -57.54 4.80
N ARG A 118 -12.30 -57.28 5.63
CA ARG A 118 -12.39 -57.77 7.02
C ARG A 118 -12.61 -59.29 7.08
N CYS A 119 -13.31 -59.86 6.11
CA CYS A 119 -13.52 -61.30 5.98
C CYS A 119 -12.30 -62.03 5.36
N GLY A 120 -11.32 -61.29 4.81
CA GLY A 120 -10.09 -61.83 4.23
C GLY A 120 -8.92 -62.03 5.21
N SER A 121 -9.02 -61.56 6.46
CA SER A 121 -8.02 -61.81 7.51
C SER A 121 -8.40 -63.06 8.32
N PRO A 122 -7.59 -64.14 8.32
CA PRO A 122 -7.81 -65.28 9.19
C PRO A 122 -7.77 -64.83 10.65
N GLU A 123 -8.79 -65.19 11.43
CA GLU A 123 -8.64 -65.32 12.88
C GLU A 123 -7.47 -66.28 13.13
N VAL A 124 -6.32 -65.73 13.51
CA VAL A 124 -5.23 -66.51 14.12
C VAL A 124 -5.74 -66.94 15.50
N ASN A 125 -6.46 -68.06 15.51
CA ASN A 125 -6.74 -68.83 16.71
C ASN A 125 -5.41 -69.44 17.19
N LEU A 126 -4.86 -68.86 18.26
CA LEU A 126 -3.69 -69.34 18.97
C LEU A 126 -4.14 -70.35 20.04
N LEU A 127 -4.29 -71.63 19.69
CA LEU A 127 -4.44 -72.73 20.67
C LEU A 127 -4.19 -74.10 20.01
N ASP A 128 -2.94 -74.57 20.05
CA ASP A 128 -2.47 -75.77 20.76
C ASP A 128 -0.94 -75.92 20.56
#